data_AF-X0ZTG8-F1
#
_entry.id   AF-X0ZTG8-F1
#
_cell.length_a   1.000
_cell.length_b   1.000
_cell.length_c   1.000
_cell.angle_alpha   90.00
_cell.angle_beta   90.00
_cell.angle_gamma   90.00
#
_symmetry.space_group_name_H-M   'P 1'
#
loop_
_entity.id
_entity.type
_entity.pdbx_description
1 polymer ?
#
loop_
_entity_poly.entity_id
_entity_poly.type
_entity_poly.pdbx_seq_one_letter_code
_entity_poly.pdbx_strand_id
1 'polypeptide(L)' 'MKVLITGGSGRLAKYVARELEGEYDLVLFSRSRPPEDRSHLPWIQGDLNSFGDCLRAVEGVQAIQ' A
#
# COMPACT_ATOMS: atom_id res chain seq x y z
N MET A 1 -2.64 -12.13 -6.58
CA MET A 1 -1.19 -11.87 -6.32
C MET A 1 -1.13 -10.60 -5.51
N LYS A 2 -0.40 -10.61 -4.38
CA LYS A 2 -0.41 -9.51 -3.41
C LYS A 2 0.61 -8.43 -3.75
N VAL A 3 0.14 -7.21 -3.94
CA VAL A 3 0.95 -6.03 -4.31
C VAL A 3 0.90 -5.00 -3.19
N LEU A 4 2.09 -4.60 -2.71
CA LEU A 4 2.25 -3.51 -1.77
C LEU A 4 2.37 -2.18 -2.54
N ILE A 5 1.47 -1.24 -2.29
CA ILE A 5 1.56 0.13 -2.80
C ILE A 5 2.14 1.02 -1.70
N THR A 6 3.38 1.45 -1.88
CA THR A 6 4.03 2.42 -0.99
C THR A 6 3.51 3.83 -1.23
N GLY A 7 3.65 4.71 -0.23
CA GLY A 7 3.08 6.05 -0.33
C GLY A 7 1.56 6.02 -0.50
N GLY A 8 0.88 5.01 0.07
CA GLY A 8 -0.55 4.74 -0.11
C GLY A 8 -1.47 5.93 0.14
N SER A 9 -1.09 6.89 0.99
CA SER A 9 -1.84 8.15 1.20
C SER A 9 -1.56 9.27 0.19
N GLY A 10 -0.60 9.09 -0.71
CA GLY A 10 -0.16 10.08 -1.68
C GLY A 10 -1.06 10.23 -2.90
N ARG A 11 -0.79 11.26 -3.71
CA ARG A 11 -1.59 11.59 -4.91
C ARG A 11 -1.43 10.57 -6.04
N LEU A 12 -0.27 9.92 -6.14
CA LEU A 12 -0.01 8.90 -7.16
C LEU A 12 -0.73 7.58 -6.84
N ALA A 13 -0.77 7.20 -5.56
CA ALA A 13 -1.30 5.92 -5.12
C ALA A 13 -2.76 5.67 -5.56
N LYS A 14 -3.60 6.71 -5.68
CA LYS A 14 -4.98 6.54 -6.17
C LYS A 14 -5.05 6.04 -7.62
N TYR A 15 -4.10 6.44 -8.46
CA TYR A 15 -4.06 6.02 -9.87
C TYR A 15 -3.51 4.61 -9.98
N VAL A 16 -2.46 4.29 -9.21
CA VAL A 16 -1.89 2.95 -9.14
C VAL A 16 -2.92 1.95 -8.61
N ALA A 17 -3.58 2.27 -7.50
CA ALA A 17 -4.63 1.42 -6.92
C ALA A 17 -5.75 1.17 -7.93
N ARG A 18 -6.29 2.22 -8.57
CA ARG A 18 -7.35 2.10 -9.56
C ARG A 18 -6.97 1.20 -10.75
N GLU A 19 -5.72 1.25 -11.20
CA GLU A 19 -5.26 0.45 -12.34
C GLU A 19 -5.05 -1.03 -12.00
N LEU A 20 -4.68 -1.32 -10.74
CA LEU A 20 -4.36 -2.68 -10.30
C LEU A 20 -5.53 -3.37 -9.59
N GLU A 21 -6.55 -2.61 -9.18
CA GLU A 21 -7.71 -3.12 -8.46
C GLU A 21 -8.58 -4.02 -9.35
N GLY A 22 -9.03 -5.14 -8.80
CA GLY A 22 -9.77 -6.17 -9.54
C GLY A 22 -8.89 -7.26 -10.15
N GLU A 23 -7.59 -7.01 -10.35
CA GLU A 23 -6.63 -8.00 -10.85
C GLU A 23 -5.69 -8.52 -9.74
N TYR A 24 -5.38 -7.67 -8.76
CA TYR A 24 -4.40 -7.95 -7.71
C TYR A 24 -4.96 -7.74 -6.31
N ASP A 25 -4.36 -8.43 -5.34
CA ASP A 25 -4.68 -8.25 -3.91
C ASP A 25 -3.85 -7.07 -3.38
N LEU A 26 -4.47 -5.90 -3.29
CA LEU A 26 -3.75 -4.67 -2.95
C LEU A 26 -3.64 -4.47 -1.43
N VAL A 27 -2.49 -3.96 -0.99
CA VAL A 27 -2.31 -3.41 0.36
C VAL A 27 -1.54 -2.09 0.29
N LEU A 28 -2.03 -1.09 1.01
CA LEU A 28 -1.44 0.24 1.08
C LEU A 28 -0.44 0.32 2.23
N PHE A 29 0.68 1.03 2.01
CA PHE A 29 1.64 1.38 3.06
C PHE A 29 1.92 2.87 3.08
N SER A 30 1.68 3.51 4.23
CA SER A 30 2.02 4.92 4.46
C SER A 30 1.94 5.29 5.93
N ARG A 31 2.66 6.35 6.31
CA ARG A 31 2.62 6.93 7.66
C ARG A 31 1.24 7.44 8.08
N SER A 32 0.51 8.01 7.14
CA SER A 32 -0.84 8.56 7.36
C SER A 32 -1.90 7.60 6.84
N ARG A 33 -3.15 7.80 7.28
CA ARG A 33 -4.31 7.03 6.83
C ARG A 33 -4.63 7.38 5.36
N PRO A 34 -4.96 6.38 4.53
CA PRO A 34 -5.43 6.64 3.16
C PRO A 34 -6.70 7.52 3.16
N PRO A 35 -6.83 8.45 2.20
CA PRO A 35 -8.07 9.15 1.89
C PRO A 35 -9.25 8.23 1.60
N GLU A 36 -10.47 8.79 1.67
CA GLU A 36 -11.74 8.07 1.54
C GLU A 36 -11.83 7.20 0.29
N ASP A 37 -11.36 7.71 -0.85
CA ASP A 37 -11.40 7.08 -2.19
C ASP A 37 -10.72 5.70 -2.27
N ARG A 38 -9.92 5.35 -1.27
CA ARG A 38 -9.23 4.05 -1.17
C ARG A 38 -9.13 3.54 0.26
N SER A 39 -9.98 4.07 1.13
CA SER A 39 -10.04 3.69 2.54
C SER A 39 -10.58 2.26 2.75
N HIS A 40 -11.19 1.67 1.72
CA HIS A 40 -11.62 0.28 1.69
C HIS A 40 -10.48 -0.72 1.48
N LEU A 41 -9.32 -0.28 0.98
CA LEU A 41 -8.17 -1.15 0.79
C LEU A 41 -7.47 -1.44 2.14
N PRO A 42 -6.93 -2.65 2.33
CA PRO A 42 -6.06 -2.95 3.46
C PRO A 42 -4.93 -1.93 3.57
N TRP A 43 -4.64 -1.46 4.78
CA TRP A 43 -3.60 -0.46 5.02
C TRP A 43 -2.73 -0.86 6.21
N ILE A 44 -1.42 -0.73 6.01
CA ILE A 44 -0.39 -0.88 7.04
C ILE A 44 0.20 0.50 7.30
N GLN A 45 0.07 0.96 8.54
CA GLN A 45 0.78 2.16 8.98
C GLN A 45 2.26 1.85 9.20
N GLY A 46 3.14 2.69 8.66
CA GLY A 46 4.58 2.60 8.93
C GLY A 46 5.41 3.67 8.21
N ASP A 47 6.69 3.69 8.54
CA ASP A 47 7.70 4.60 7.96
C ASP A 47 8.75 3.82 7.15
N LEU A 48 9.06 4.28 5.95
CA LEU A 48 10.10 3.68 5.10
C LEU A 48 11.51 3.78 5.72
N ASN A 49 11.72 4.70 6.66
CA ASN A 49 12.98 4.81 7.41
C ASN A 49 13.07 3.81 8.59
N SER A 50 12.00 3.06 8.87
CA SER A 50 11.99 2.02 9.89
C SER A 50 12.15 0.65 9.24
N PHE A 51 13.29 0.00 9.45
CA PHE A 51 13.54 -1.35 8.94
C PHE A 51 12.45 -2.34 9.37
N GLY A 52 12.03 -2.27 10.64
CA GLY A 52 10.99 -3.14 11.16
C GLY A 52 9.64 -2.93 10.48
N ASP A 53 9.30 -1.70 10.10
CA ASP A 53 8.06 -1.39 9.39
C ASP A 53 8.10 -1.92 7.96
N CYS A 54 9.24 -1.72 7.28
CA CYS A 54 9.47 -2.27 5.95
C CYS A 54 9.39 -3.81 5.95
N LEU A 55 10.01 -4.47 6.94
CA LEU A 55 9.98 -5.92 7.06
C LEU A 55 8.55 -6.47 7.20
N ARG A 56 7.73 -5.83 8.04
CA ARG A 56 6.30 -6.20 8.19
C ARG A 56 5.49 -5.90 6.92
N ALA A 57 5.79 -4.79 6.24
CA ALA A 57 5.05 -4.36 5.06
C ALA A 57 5.24 -5.31 3.86
N VAL A 58 6.43 -5.89 3.71
CA VAL A 58 6.76 -6.80 2.60
C VAL A 58 6.42 -8.27 2.89
N GLU A 59 5.92 -8.59 4.08
CA GLU A 59 5.61 -9.97 4.44
C GLU A 59 4.49 -10.56 3.56
N GLY A 60 4.85 -11.61 2.81
CA GLY A 60 3.93 -12.31 1.92
C GLY A 60 3.47 -11.52 0.69
N VAL A 61 4.11 -10.39 0.37
CA VAL A 61 3.84 -9.64 -0.88
C VAL A 61 4.74 -10.13 -2.01
N GLN A 62 4.24 -10.13 -3.24
CA GLN A 62 5.01 -10.60 -4.42
C GLN A 62 5.57 -9.45 -5.26
N ALA A 63 5.01 -8.25 -5.12
CA ALA A 63 5.49 -7.06 -5.82
C ALA A 63 5.30 -5.79 -4.96
N ILE A 64 6.10 -4.77 -5.27
CA ILE A 64 6.05 -3.45 -4.64
C ILE A 64 5.88 -2.41 -5.75
N GLN A 65 5.01 -1.42 -5.54
CA GLN A 65 4.81 -0.24 -6.40
C GLN A 65 4.93 1.05 -5.59
#